data_AF-A0A9D7RIQ0-F1
#
_entry.id   AF-A0A9D7RIQ0-F1
#
_cell.length_a   1.000
_cell.length_b   1.000
_cell.length_c   1.000
_cell.angle_alpha   90.00
_cell.angle_beta   90.00
_cell.angle_gamma   90.00
#
_symmetry.space_group_name_H-M   'P 1'
#
loop_
_entity.id
_entity.type
_entity.pdbx_description
1 polymer ?
#
loop_
_entity_poly.entity_id
_entity_poly.type
_entity_poly.pdbx_seq_one_letter_code
_entity_poly.pdbx_strand_id
1 'polypeptide(L)'
;MATLFYAPRFTPVDAQGDPYPGATLTFYAAGTTTPQPVYSTAALGTPLTNPVVANAAGSFEPIFLDQSASYRVILRDASNVTLFDIDNISSALTAEEVGRTLYPRSTAEISANVTPTAYRYVYGDVRRYGAAVNGTTNDATALQTAITVQAAGGAAVSLPSGRMRIATTVTFGSNTTIRGQGNKSSLLVVPTGSAMTVLRAANTALFNDGAVFEDFGILLANTADIGVDLTSVSRLSMRSVRIWGDESQVAVRGTGVLFDASVASCYANSFFDVDIRNCVKGVHFREAANANFFYGGQIINCTDNIYQEGVTAERTDNCGFFGVRSEATAGNALNITGDVWGWMFSGCRFEAYNSGSKAIRITAGDPTLPPTVIAGCTVAVSGGATDIDFSGLTGRVLYLGQDASEYTATTGTGAYHLGLGTLYVGNPLAAGDATVTAESSSTNADLALVPKGTGVVSSTTGFRGNSITLASATPTGTGAQIGVGNTVRTTVGGAGGGSALPATPRGYLEIDIGGTKRQIPYFDVP
;
A
#
# COMPACT_ATOMS: atom_id res chain seq x y z
N MET A 1 -20.25 17.95 43.11
CA MET A 1 -19.89 16.76 43.92
C MET A 1 -19.97 17.18 45.38
N ALA A 2 -20.63 16.40 46.23
CA ALA A 2 -20.59 16.58 47.68
C ALA A 2 -19.57 15.60 48.24
N THR A 3 -18.67 16.05 49.12
CA THR A 3 -17.65 15.19 49.73
C THR A 3 -18.03 14.93 51.18
N LEU A 4 -18.02 13.66 51.60
CA LEU A 4 -18.27 13.29 52.98
C LEU A 4 -17.17 13.85 53.89
N PHE A 5 -17.55 14.58 54.95
CA PHE A 5 -16.61 15.05 55.97
C PHE A 5 -16.15 13.85 56.81
N TYR A 6 -14.83 13.62 56.87
CA TYR A 6 -14.20 12.67 57.79
C TYR A 6 -13.51 13.43 58.92
N ALA A 7 -13.58 12.91 60.14
CA ALA A 7 -12.92 13.50 61.29
C ALA A 7 -11.39 13.55 61.04
N PRO A 8 -10.73 14.69 61.26
CA PRO A 8 -9.30 14.85 60.99
C PRO A 8 -8.40 14.06 61.97
N ARG A 9 -8.99 13.47 63.01
CA ARG A 9 -8.29 12.68 64.04
C ARG A 9 -9.06 11.39 64.32
N PHE A 10 -8.32 10.29 64.43
CA PHE A 10 -8.85 9.01 64.87
C PHE A 10 -8.91 8.98 66.42
N THR A 11 -10.03 8.54 66.97
CA THR A 11 -10.24 8.42 68.42
C THR A 11 -10.97 7.08 68.65
N PRO A 12 -10.24 5.97 68.91
CA PRO A 12 -10.87 4.71 69.21
C PRO A 12 -11.61 4.80 70.54
N VAL A 13 -12.79 4.19 70.60
CA VAL A 13 -13.63 4.10 71.80
C VAL A 13 -13.97 2.64 72.08
N ASP A 14 -14.26 2.33 73.34
CA ASP A 14 -14.70 1.01 73.77
C ASP A 14 -16.20 0.76 73.52
N ALA A 15 -16.72 -0.34 74.06
CA ALA A 15 -18.14 -0.70 73.92
C ALA A 15 -19.10 0.22 74.69
N GLN A 16 -18.59 1.00 75.64
CA GLN A 16 -19.32 1.99 76.44
C GLN A 16 -19.22 3.40 75.83
N GLY A 17 -18.35 3.59 74.82
CA GLY A 17 -18.10 4.86 74.16
C GLY A 17 -16.97 5.68 74.79
N ASP A 18 -16.26 5.11 75.77
CA ASP A 18 -15.13 5.77 76.42
C ASP A 18 -13.89 5.66 75.50
N PRO A 19 -13.16 6.77 75.26
CA PRO A 19 -11.92 6.72 74.49
C PRO A 19 -10.85 5.84 75.13
N TYR A 20 -9.84 5.43 74.37
CA TYR A 20 -8.64 4.77 74.90
C TYR A 20 -7.45 5.74 75.04
N PRO A 21 -7.32 6.53 76.13
CA PRO A 21 -6.12 7.30 76.43
C PRO A 21 -4.86 6.44 76.42
N GLY A 22 -3.80 6.92 75.79
CA GLY A 22 -2.51 6.21 75.73
C GLY A 22 -2.49 4.97 74.82
N ALA A 23 -3.56 4.69 74.07
CA ALA A 23 -3.55 3.67 73.02
C ALA A 23 -2.45 3.95 71.98
N THR A 24 -1.95 2.90 71.34
CA THR A 24 -0.90 3.01 70.32
C THR A 24 -1.33 2.45 68.98
N LEU A 25 -1.03 3.17 67.90
CA LEU A 25 -1.08 2.67 66.53
C LEU A 25 0.34 2.34 66.06
N THR A 26 0.59 1.07 65.74
CA THR A 26 1.86 0.66 65.13
C THR A 26 1.65 0.41 63.64
N PHE A 27 2.50 1.00 62.82
CA PHE A 27 2.44 0.90 61.36
C PHE A 27 3.57 0.02 60.85
N TYR A 28 3.25 -1.02 60.10
CA TYR A 28 4.23 -1.88 59.45
C TYR A 28 4.06 -1.85 57.93
N ALA A 29 5.09 -2.25 57.20
CA ALA A 29 4.93 -2.57 55.79
C ALA A 29 3.98 -3.78 55.67
N ALA A 30 3.03 -3.72 54.73
CA ALA A 30 2.00 -4.74 54.57
C ALA A 30 2.57 -6.15 54.49
N GLY A 31 1.91 -7.13 55.14
CA GLY A 31 2.36 -8.51 55.23
C GLY A 31 3.58 -8.76 56.14
N THR A 32 4.12 -7.74 56.81
CA THR A 32 5.33 -7.85 57.64
C THR A 32 5.14 -7.30 59.05
N THR A 33 6.22 -7.34 59.84
CA THR A 33 6.38 -6.62 61.12
C THR A 33 7.51 -5.59 61.05
N THR A 34 7.88 -5.15 59.84
CA THR A 34 8.91 -4.11 59.64
C THR A 34 8.25 -2.74 59.79
N PRO A 35 8.68 -1.87 60.72
CA PRO A 35 8.05 -0.56 60.92
C PRO A 35 8.07 0.28 59.64
N GLN A 36 6.92 0.86 59.29
CA GLN A 36 6.77 1.73 58.11
C GLN A 36 6.54 3.18 58.56
N PRO A 37 7.22 4.17 57.97
CA PRO A 37 7.06 5.59 58.32
C PRO A 37 5.63 6.10 58.08
N VAL A 38 5.18 6.99 58.97
CA VAL A 38 3.96 7.80 58.85
C VAL A 38 4.27 9.23 59.30
N TYR A 39 3.43 10.20 58.92
CA TYR A 39 3.79 11.62 59.00
C TYR A 39 2.67 12.49 59.60
N SER A 40 3.03 13.63 60.18
CA SER A 40 2.07 14.60 60.72
C SER A 40 1.44 15.51 59.66
N THR A 41 1.99 15.53 58.45
CA THR A 41 1.52 16.36 57.33
C THR A 41 1.60 15.62 56.00
N ALA A 42 0.82 16.07 55.01
CA ALA A 42 0.81 15.53 53.66
C ALA A 42 2.14 15.73 52.89
N ALA A 43 3.07 16.55 53.39
CA ALA A 43 4.36 16.80 52.75
C ALA A 43 5.39 15.67 52.99
N LEU A 44 5.04 14.66 53.80
CA LEU A 44 5.90 13.51 54.12
C LEU A 44 7.29 13.93 54.66
N GLY A 45 7.30 14.91 55.58
CA GLY A 45 8.51 15.47 56.19
C GLY A 45 9.18 14.52 57.19
N THR A 46 9.52 14.99 58.39
CA THR A 46 10.07 14.11 59.43
C THR A 46 9.01 13.06 59.82
N PRO A 47 9.33 11.74 59.78
CA PRO A 47 8.41 10.71 60.26
C PRO A 47 8.02 10.90 61.72
N LEU A 48 6.78 10.57 62.04
CA LEU A 48 6.31 10.42 63.41
C LEU A 48 7.00 9.22 64.10
N THR A 49 6.99 9.22 65.43
CA THR A 49 7.35 8.03 66.20
C THR A 49 6.42 6.87 65.85
N ASN A 50 6.98 5.67 65.74
CA ASN A 50 6.22 4.45 65.46
C ASN A 50 6.55 3.42 66.56
N PRO A 51 5.63 3.16 67.51
CA PRO A 51 4.20 3.45 67.48
C PRO A 51 3.83 4.94 67.68
N VAL A 52 2.71 5.37 67.07
CA VAL A 52 2.08 6.66 67.37
C VAL A 52 1.18 6.47 68.59
N VAL A 53 1.22 7.40 69.55
CA VAL A 53 0.51 7.29 70.84
C VAL A 53 -0.66 8.29 70.91
N ALA A 54 -1.83 7.84 71.35
CA ALA A 54 -2.99 8.68 71.59
C ALA A 54 -2.79 9.58 72.82
N ASN A 55 -3.35 10.79 72.77
CA ASN A 55 -3.28 11.73 73.89
C ASN A 55 -4.20 11.32 75.06
N ALA A 56 -4.24 12.15 76.12
CA ALA A 56 -5.06 11.91 77.31
C ALA A 56 -6.58 11.84 77.05
N ALA A 57 -7.05 12.35 75.90
CA ALA A 57 -8.44 12.23 75.46
C ALA A 57 -8.67 11.01 74.53
N GLY A 58 -7.68 10.13 74.37
CA GLY A 58 -7.73 8.97 73.49
C GLY A 58 -7.66 9.30 72.00
N SER A 59 -7.25 10.53 71.64
CA SER A 59 -7.21 10.99 70.25
C SER A 59 -5.79 10.97 69.70
N PHE A 60 -5.63 10.44 68.48
CA PHE A 60 -4.36 10.48 67.75
C PHE A 60 -4.14 11.85 67.10
N GLU A 61 -2.88 12.22 66.91
CA GLU A 61 -2.54 13.33 66.02
C GLU A 61 -2.95 13.01 64.56
N PRO A 62 -3.01 14.00 63.66
CA PRO A 62 -3.19 13.72 62.23
C PRO A 62 -2.07 12.79 61.73
N ILE A 63 -2.44 11.67 61.11
CA ILE A 63 -1.51 10.68 60.56
C ILE A 63 -1.71 10.62 59.04
N PHE A 64 -0.66 10.94 58.30
CA PHE A 64 -0.58 10.85 56.85
C PHE A 64 0.26 9.63 56.46
N LEU A 65 -0.30 8.80 55.59
CA LEU A 65 0.38 7.65 54.99
C LEU A 65 1.08 8.07 53.69
N ASP A 66 2.22 7.46 53.40
CA ASP A 66 2.84 7.58 52.09
C ASP A 66 2.02 6.79 51.07
N GLN A 67 1.47 7.48 50.07
CA GLN A 67 0.60 6.87 49.07
C GLN A 67 1.33 5.88 48.16
N SER A 68 2.67 5.85 48.16
CA SER A 68 3.47 4.87 47.44
C SER A 68 3.64 3.54 48.19
N ALA A 69 3.21 3.46 49.45
CA ALA A 69 3.34 2.29 50.30
C ALA A 69 1.99 1.64 50.65
N SER A 70 2.05 0.36 51.02
CA SER A 70 0.96 -0.37 51.66
C SER A 70 1.30 -0.65 53.12
N TYR A 71 0.30 -0.55 53.99
CA TYR A 71 0.46 -0.58 55.43
C TYR A 71 -0.30 -1.73 56.08
N ARG A 72 0.27 -2.27 57.16
CA ARG A 72 -0.45 -2.99 58.21
C ARG A 72 -0.52 -2.09 59.44
N VAL A 73 -1.69 -1.99 60.05
CA VAL A 73 -1.94 -1.12 61.20
C VAL A 73 -2.48 -1.94 62.35
N ILE A 74 -1.78 -1.90 63.48
CA ILE A 74 -2.19 -2.56 64.72
C ILE A 74 -2.51 -1.51 65.76
N LEU A 75 -3.75 -1.48 66.23
CA LEU A 75 -4.17 -0.68 67.39
C LEU A 75 -4.07 -1.53 68.66
N ARG A 76 -3.43 -0.98 69.69
CA ARG A 76 -3.39 -1.55 71.03
C ARG A 76 -3.86 -0.54 72.08
N ASP A 77 -4.49 -1.02 73.14
CA ASP A 77 -4.81 -0.19 74.31
C ASP A 77 -3.56 0.12 75.15
N ALA A 78 -3.73 0.93 76.21
CA ALA A 78 -2.64 1.28 77.12
C ALA A 78 -2.05 0.09 77.90
N SER A 79 -2.78 -1.04 77.97
CA SER A 79 -2.33 -2.30 78.57
C SER A 79 -1.68 -3.23 77.55
N ASN A 80 -1.42 -2.75 76.33
CA ASN A 80 -0.81 -3.49 75.22
C ASN A 80 -1.67 -4.63 74.66
N VAL A 81 -2.98 -4.61 74.89
CA VAL A 81 -3.95 -5.54 74.31
C VAL A 81 -4.30 -5.08 72.89
N THR A 82 -4.20 -5.97 71.91
CA THR A 82 -4.59 -5.67 70.52
C THR A 82 -6.10 -5.51 70.41
N LEU A 83 -6.53 -4.34 69.94
CA LEU A 83 -7.93 -4.03 69.64
C LEU A 83 -8.27 -4.38 68.19
N PHE A 84 -7.38 -4.05 67.25
CA PHE A 84 -7.48 -4.52 65.87
C PHE A 84 -6.11 -4.65 65.21
N ASP A 85 -6.10 -5.42 64.13
CA ASP A 85 -4.96 -5.63 63.24
C ASP A 85 -5.50 -5.71 61.81
N ILE A 86 -5.21 -4.68 61.01
CA ILE A 86 -5.67 -4.59 59.63
C ILE A 86 -4.43 -4.54 58.74
N ASP A 87 -4.33 -5.48 57.81
CA ASP A 87 -3.27 -5.52 56.81
C ASP A 87 -3.75 -4.96 55.47
N ASN A 88 -2.80 -4.65 54.58
CA ASN A 88 -3.00 -4.24 53.20
C ASN A 88 -3.81 -2.94 53.01
N ILE A 89 -3.62 -1.97 53.89
CA ILE A 89 -4.16 -0.61 53.75
C ILE A 89 -3.30 0.15 52.73
N SER A 90 -3.87 0.53 51.59
CA SER A 90 -3.22 1.33 50.55
C SER A 90 -4.15 2.45 50.09
N SER A 91 -3.59 3.62 49.80
CA SER A 91 -4.28 4.74 49.17
C SER A 91 -3.81 5.00 47.74
N ALA A 92 -3.02 4.09 47.16
CA ALA A 92 -2.55 4.20 45.79
C ALA A 92 -3.73 3.97 44.84
N LEU A 93 -4.07 4.97 44.02
CA LEU A 93 -4.98 4.76 42.90
C LEU A 93 -4.23 4.04 41.78
N THR A 94 -4.82 2.96 41.28
CA THR A 94 -4.35 2.28 40.08
C THR A 94 -4.62 3.13 38.84
N ALA A 95 -3.82 2.95 37.79
CA ALA A 95 -4.05 3.59 36.50
C ALA A 95 -5.45 3.28 35.92
N GLU A 96 -6.01 2.12 36.27
CA GLU A 96 -7.38 1.74 35.89
C GLU A 96 -8.44 2.56 36.61
N GLU A 97 -8.30 2.79 37.91
CA GLU A 97 -9.25 3.61 38.69
C GLU A 97 -9.24 5.06 38.23
N VAL A 98 -8.06 5.63 37.98
CA VAL A 98 -7.92 6.95 37.39
C VAL A 98 -8.53 6.97 35.98
N GLY A 99 -8.22 5.95 35.17
CA GLY A 99 -8.73 5.78 33.81
C GLY A 99 -10.25 5.70 33.75
N ARG A 100 -10.92 5.06 34.71
CA ARG A 100 -12.40 5.00 34.77
C ARG A 100 -13.05 6.37 34.96
N THR A 101 -12.34 7.29 35.59
CA THR A 101 -12.80 8.67 35.80
C THR A 101 -12.56 9.51 34.56
N LEU A 102 -11.39 9.37 33.91
CA LEU A 102 -11.02 10.14 32.72
C LEU A 102 -11.70 9.65 31.44
N TYR A 103 -11.80 8.33 31.28
CA TYR A 103 -12.31 7.64 30.11
C TYR A 103 -13.39 6.62 30.50
N PRO A 104 -14.51 7.07 31.11
CA PRO A 104 -15.61 6.19 31.51
C PRO A 104 -16.15 5.39 30.31
N ARG A 105 -17.03 4.42 30.53
CA ARG A 105 -17.62 3.68 29.39
C ARG A 105 -18.41 4.66 28.51
N SER A 106 -18.08 4.75 27.23
CA SER A 106 -18.73 5.68 26.29
C SER A 106 -20.11 5.18 25.82
N THR A 107 -20.91 6.09 25.26
CA THR A 107 -22.19 5.74 24.63
C THR A 107 -22.00 4.75 23.48
N ALA A 108 -20.98 4.93 22.64
CA ALA A 108 -20.66 4.00 21.56
C ALA A 108 -20.27 2.61 22.07
N GLU A 109 -19.52 2.52 23.18
CA GLU A 109 -19.20 1.24 23.83
C GLU A 109 -20.46 0.56 24.40
N ILE A 110 -21.42 1.32 24.92
CA ILE A 110 -22.70 0.79 25.37
C ILE A 110 -23.52 0.29 24.17
N SER A 111 -23.64 1.09 23.11
CA SER A 111 -24.36 0.75 21.87
C SER A 111 -23.78 -0.48 21.16
N ALA A 112 -22.45 -0.66 21.22
CA ALA A 112 -21.76 -1.84 20.71
C ALA A 112 -21.81 -3.06 21.66
N ASN A 113 -22.46 -2.93 22.83
CA ASN A 113 -22.45 -3.93 23.90
C ASN A 113 -21.04 -4.35 24.37
N VAL A 114 -20.09 -3.42 24.35
CA VAL A 114 -18.70 -3.64 24.76
C VAL A 114 -18.48 -3.08 26.16
N THR A 115 -17.95 -3.90 27.06
CA THR A 115 -17.45 -3.46 28.37
C THR A 115 -15.93 -3.43 28.32
N PRO A 116 -15.27 -2.25 28.28
CA PRO A 116 -13.82 -2.15 28.31
C PRO A 116 -13.22 -2.77 29.57
N THR A 117 -12.01 -3.31 29.44
CA THR A 117 -11.27 -3.92 30.56
C THR A 117 -10.03 -3.12 30.96
N ALA A 118 -9.56 -2.19 30.11
CA ALA A 118 -8.39 -1.35 30.37
C ALA A 118 -8.72 0.14 30.15
N TYR A 119 -9.35 0.74 31.15
CA TYR A 119 -9.77 2.14 31.19
C TYR A 119 -8.61 3.12 31.24
N ARG A 120 -7.38 2.69 31.54
CA ARG A 120 -6.19 3.54 31.44
C ARG A 120 -5.90 4.02 30.00
N TYR A 121 -6.46 3.34 29.01
CA TYR A 121 -6.35 3.72 27.60
C TYR A 121 -7.56 4.54 27.14
N VAL A 122 -7.29 5.49 26.25
CA VAL A 122 -8.28 6.37 25.63
C VAL A 122 -9.21 5.59 24.70
N TYR A 123 -10.36 6.19 24.35
CA TYR A 123 -11.28 5.61 23.37
C TYR A 123 -10.61 5.33 22.03
N GLY A 124 -10.96 4.21 21.39
CA GLY A 124 -10.41 3.81 20.09
C GLY A 124 -9.05 3.10 20.15
N ASP A 125 -8.27 3.24 21.24
CA ASP A 125 -7.04 2.45 21.42
C ASP A 125 -7.38 0.98 21.60
N VAL A 126 -6.84 0.11 20.74
CA VAL A 126 -7.14 -1.33 20.76
C VAL A 126 -6.80 -2.02 22.09
N ARG A 127 -5.84 -1.49 22.87
CA ARG A 127 -5.49 -2.04 24.19
C ARG A 127 -6.60 -1.85 25.21
N ARG A 128 -7.46 -0.83 25.03
CA ARG A 128 -8.68 -0.63 25.82
C ARG A 128 -9.62 -1.84 25.76
N TYR A 129 -9.57 -2.55 24.63
CA TYR A 129 -10.40 -3.72 24.32
C TYR A 129 -9.64 -5.05 24.44
N GLY A 130 -8.47 -5.04 25.11
CA GLY A 130 -7.74 -6.25 25.46
C GLY A 130 -6.60 -6.64 24.51
N ALA A 131 -6.20 -5.78 23.56
CA ALA A 131 -5.02 -6.05 22.75
C ALA A 131 -3.76 -6.07 23.65
N ALA A 132 -2.94 -7.11 23.52
CA ALA A 132 -1.68 -7.28 24.22
C ALA A 132 -0.51 -6.61 23.47
N VAL A 133 -0.55 -6.58 22.12
CA VAL A 133 0.43 -5.88 21.28
C VAL A 133 1.87 -6.40 21.50
N ASN A 134 2.01 -7.70 21.75
CA ASN A 134 3.26 -8.38 22.08
C ASN A 134 3.77 -9.32 20.97
N GLY A 135 3.05 -9.43 19.85
CA GLY A 135 3.35 -10.31 18.72
C GLY A 135 3.05 -11.79 18.93
N THR A 136 2.57 -12.20 20.10
CA THR A 136 2.31 -13.61 20.45
C THR A 136 0.85 -13.90 20.78
N THR A 137 0.17 -13.00 21.49
CA THR A 137 -1.26 -13.09 21.80
C THR A 137 -2.09 -12.67 20.60
N ASN A 138 -3.15 -13.41 20.25
CA ASN A 138 -4.03 -13.02 19.15
C ASN A 138 -4.81 -11.74 19.51
N ASP A 139 -4.49 -10.65 18.83
CA ASP A 139 -5.06 -9.32 19.05
C ASP A 139 -6.23 -9.01 18.11
N ALA A 140 -6.56 -9.93 17.19
CA ALA A 140 -7.63 -9.75 16.21
C ALA A 140 -9.00 -9.45 16.84
N THR A 141 -9.35 -10.11 17.95
CA THR A 141 -10.62 -9.87 18.65
C THR A 141 -10.68 -8.45 19.26
N ALA A 142 -9.59 -7.97 19.82
CA ALA A 142 -9.52 -6.64 20.40
C ALA A 142 -9.59 -5.55 19.32
N LEU A 143 -8.90 -5.77 18.19
CA LEU A 143 -8.99 -4.91 17.01
C LEU A 143 -10.42 -4.90 16.42
N GLN A 144 -11.05 -6.07 16.26
CA GLN A 144 -12.43 -6.17 15.78
C GLN A 144 -13.40 -5.43 16.72
N THR A 145 -13.20 -5.55 18.03
CA THR A 145 -14.01 -4.86 19.04
C THR A 145 -13.89 -3.34 18.90
N ALA A 146 -12.68 -2.82 18.69
CA ALA A 146 -12.45 -1.39 18.45
C ALA A 146 -13.21 -0.91 17.19
N ILE A 147 -13.16 -1.68 16.10
CA ILE A 147 -13.88 -1.38 14.86
C ILE A 147 -15.39 -1.37 15.09
N THR A 148 -15.93 -2.34 15.84
CA THR A 148 -17.36 -2.40 16.17
C THR A 148 -17.80 -1.20 17.01
N VAL A 149 -16.98 -0.76 17.97
CA VAL A 149 -17.24 0.46 18.76
C VAL A 149 -17.21 1.71 17.87
N GLN A 150 -16.26 1.82 16.95
CA GLN A 150 -16.23 2.93 16.00
C GLN A 150 -17.50 2.95 15.14
N ALA A 151 -17.93 1.79 14.61
CA ALA A 151 -19.16 1.69 13.82
C ALA A 151 -20.42 2.13 14.60
N ALA A 152 -20.40 2.02 15.93
CA ALA A 152 -21.45 2.53 16.81
C ALA A 152 -21.33 4.04 17.15
N GLY A 153 -20.50 4.80 16.41
CA GLY A 153 -20.25 6.23 16.63
C GLY A 153 -19.08 6.52 17.57
N GLY A 154 -18.21 5.54 17.82
CA GLY A 154 -17.02 5.69 18.66
C GLY A 154 -15.87 6.44 17.98
N ALA A 155 -14.78 6.61 18.73
CA ALA A 155 -13.55 7.20 18.21
C ALA A 155 -12.90 6.30 17.12
N ALA A 156 -12.08 6.91 16.27
CA ALA A 156 -11.27 6.19 15.29
C ALA A 156 -10.38 5.12 15.96
N VAL A 157 -10.21 3.97 15.31
CA VAL A 157 -9.35 2.89 15.81
C VAL A 157 -7.88 3.34 15.78
N SER A 158 -7.22 3.25 16.94
CA SER A 158 -5.81 3.59 17.12
C SER A 158 -4.99 2.33 17.42
N LEU A 159 -4.01 2.05 16.56
CA LEU A 159 -3.05 0.96 16.72
C LEU A 159 -1.79 1.51 17.40
N PRO A 160 -1.49 1.13 18.65
CA PRO A 160 -0.26 1.55 19.31
C PRO A 160 0.96 0.95 18.61
N SER A 161 2.13 1.56 18.83
CA SER A 161 3.41 0.97 18.44
C SER A 161 3.57 -0.40 19.10
N GLY A 162 4.08 -1.36 18.33
CA GLY A 162 4.25 -2.75 18.74
C GLY A 162 3.67 -3.70 17.69
N ARG A 163 3.61 -4.98 18.07
CA ARG A 163 3.23 -6.07 17.16
C ARG A 163 1.91 -6.67 17.60
N MET A 164 0.90 -6.58 16.75
CA MET A 164 -0.40 -7.19 16.96
C MET A 164 -0.47 -8.48 16.16
N ARG A 165 -0.54 -9.63 16.82
CA ARG A 165 -0.69 -10.90 16.10
C ARG A 165 -2.13 -11.03 15.63
N ILE A 166 -2.34 -11.14 14.33
CA ILE A 166 -3.66 -11.30 13.71
C ILE A 166 -3.81 -12.74 13.22
N ALA A 167 -4.42 -13.59 14.04
CA ALA A 167 -4.63 -15.01 13.71
C ALA A 167 -6.03 -15.31 13.16
N THR A 168 -6.90 -14.30 13.09
CA THR A 168 -8.24 -14.37 12.48
C THR A 168 -8.49 -13.10 11.68
N THR A 169 -9.19 -13.20 10.54
CA THR A 169 -9.52 -12.05 9.70
C THR A 169 -10.25 -10.98 10.51
N VAL A 170 -9.81 -9.74 10.34
CA VAL A 170 -10.48 -8.57 10.90
C VAL A 170 -11.31 -7.93 9.79
N THR A 171 -12.58 -7.70 10.06
CA THR A 171 -13.50 -7.11 9.10
C THR A 171 -13.76 -5.63 9.40
N PHE A 172 -13.91 -4.83 8.35
CA PHE A 172 -14.22 -3.41 8.44
C PHE A 172 -15.42 -3.04 7.55
N GLY A 173 -16.25 -2.11 8.03
CA GLY A 173 -17.39 -1.57 7.27
C GLY A 173 -17.12 -0.17 6.72
N SER A 174 -18.17 0.49 6.23
CA SER A 174 -18.12 1.89 5.81
C SER A 174 -17.65 2.83 6.93
N ASN A 175 -16.95 3.89 6.55
CA ASN A 175 -16.44 4.94 7.44
C ASN A 175 -15.55 4.41 8.59
N THR A 176 -14.95 3.23 8.42
CA THR A 176 -13.98 2.68 9.37
C THR A 176 -12.65 3.42 9.22
N THR A 177 -12.02 3.80 10.32
CA THR A 177 -10.75 4.52 10.33
C THR A 177 -9.78 3.77 11.22
N ILE A 178 -8.70 3.26 10.64
CA ILE A 178 -7.63 2.57 11.36
C ILE A 178 -6.35 3.37 11.20
N ARG A 179 -5.82 3.88 12.31
CA ARG A 179 -4.62 4.70 12.34
C ARG A 179 -3.56 4.07 13.23
N GLY A 180 -2.36 3.89 12.71
CA GLY A 180 -1.19 3.53 13.50
C GLY A 180 -0.35 4.74 13.92
N GLN A 181 0.80 4.46 14.52
CA GLN A 181 1.81 5.43 14.94
C GLN A 181 3.04 5.44 14.02
N GLY A 182 2.93 4.80 12.85
CA GLY A 182 3.98 4.66 11.87
C GLY A 182 3.97 3.26 11.25
N ASN A 183 4.26 3.18 9.96
CA ASN A 183 4.14 1.96 9.16
C ASN A 183 5.21 0.88 9.39
N LYS A 184 6.15 1.17 10.29
CA LYS A 184 7.09 0.20 10.86
C LYS A 184 6.94 0.06 12.37
N SER A 185 6.09 0.88 12.99
CA SER A 185 5.90 0.95 14.43
C SER A 185 4.67 0.14 14.86
N SER A 186 3.52 0.40 14.24
CA SER A 186 2.28 -0.35 14.49
C SER A 186 2.16 -1.47 13.46
N LEU A 187 2.39 -2.71 13.87
CA LEU A 187 2.47 -3.85 12.95
C LEU A 187 1.35 -4.87 13.20
N LEU A 188 0.56 -5.16 12.17
CA LEU A 188 -0.32 -6.33 12.12
C LEU A 188 0.47 -7.51 11.57
N VAL A 189 0.59 -8.60 12.33
CA VAL A 189 1.48 -9.72 11.99
C VAL A 189 0.69 -11.02 11.86
N VAL A 190 0.80 -11.66 10.70
CA VAL A 190 0.14 -12.93 10.41
C VAL A 190 0.96 -14.10 10.96
N PRO A 191 0.33 -15.12 11.57
CA PRO A 191 1.04 -16.35 11.94
C PRO A 191 1.47 -17.19 10.74
N THR A 192 2.61 -17.87 10.86
CA THR A 192 3.03 -18.91 9.90
C THR A 192 2.09 -20.11 9.90
N GLY A 193 1.97 -20.80 8.77
CA GLY A 193 1.14 -22.00 8.61
C GLY A 193 -0.35 -21.72 8.49
N SER A 194 -0.74 -20.50 8.13
CA SER A 194 -2.13 -20.07 7.95
C SER A 194 -2.37 -19.59 6.51
N ALA A 195 -3.63 -19.48 6.10
CA ALA A 195 -4.01 -18.79 4.86
C ALA A 195 -5.10 -17.79 5.23
N MET A 196 -4.72 -16.52 5.38
CA MET A 196 -5.61 -15.52 5.99
C MET A 196 -5.62 -14.22 5.22
N THR A 197 -6.79 -13.59 5.18
CA THR A 197 -6.91 -12.16 4.90
C THR A 197 -6.78 -11.38 6.20
N VAL A 198 -5.88 -10.40 6.28
CA VAL A 198 -5.68 -9.60 7.51
C VAL A 198 -6.83 -8.63 7.71
N LEU A 199 -7.05 -7.74 6.72
CA LEU A 199 -8.16 -6.79 6.70
C LEU A 199 -9.07 -7.10 5.52
N ARG A 200 -10.36 -7.33 5.79
CA ARG A 200 -11.36 -7.61 4.76
C ARG A 200 -12.60 -6.75 4.92
N ALA A 201 -13.21 -6.34 3.83
CA ALA A 201 -14.52 -5.72 3.85
C ALA A 201 -15.56 -6.62 4.56
N ALA A 202 -16.33 -6.06 5.49
CA ALA A 202 -17.30 -6.79 6.29
C ALA A 202 -18.46 -7.31 5.45
N ASN A 203 -18.91 -6.50 4.48
CA ASN A 203 -19.91 -6.92 3.51
C ASN A 203 -19.24 -7.10 2.15
N THR A 204 -19.22 -8.32 1.62
CA THR A 204 -18.68 -8.54 0.27
C THR A 204 -19.74 -8.40 -0.81
N ALA A 205 -21.02 -8.36 -0.47
CA ALA A 205 -22.14 -8.24 -1.41
C ALA A 205 -22.72 -6.82 -1.53
N LEU A 206 -22.35 -5.88 -0.65
CA LEU A 206 -22.80 -4.49 -0.66
C LEU A 206 -21.62 -3.54 -0.42
N PHE A 207 -21.85 -2.25 -0.65
CA PHE A 207 -20.81 -1.22 -0.58
C PHE A 207 -20.22 -1.02 0.82
N ASN A 208 -18.90 -1.03 0.91
CA ASN A 208 -18.15 -0.51 2.06
C ASN A 208 -17.46 0.76 1.60
N ASP A 209 -17.75 1.86 2.26
CA ASP A 209 -17.49 3.17 1.67
C ASP A 209 -16.74 4.10 2.63
N GLY A 210 -15.77 4.86 2.12
CA GLY A 210 -15.10 5.91 2.88
C GLY A 210 -14.21 5.42 4.04
N ALA A 211 -13.73 4.18 3.97
CA ALA A 211 -12.78 3.66 4.95
C ALA A 211 -11.41 4.37 4.82
N VAL A 212 -10.68 4.52 5.92
CA VAL A 212 -9.41 5.25 5.99
C VAL A 212 -8.38 4.43 6.74
N PHE A 213 -7.26 4.09 6.08
CA PHE A 213 -6.15 3.32 6.66
C PHE A 213 -4.87 4.13 6.61
N GLU A 214 -4.27 4.42 7.77
CA GLU A 214 -3.12 5.33 7.86
C GLU A 214 -2.05 4.83 8.83
N ASP A 215 -0.78 4.97 8.44
CA ASP A 215 0.37 4.88 9.33
C ASP A 215 0.56 3.54 10.09
N PHE A 216 0.27 2.41 9.45
CA PHE A 216 0.56 1.07 10.01
C PHE A 216 1.15 0.11 8.98
N GLY A 217 1.75 -0.97 9.47
CA GLY A 217 2.32 -2.03 8.67
C GLY A 217 1.53 -3.34 8.78
N ILE A 218 1.53 -4.13 7.72
CA ILE A 218 1.05 -5.51 7.69
C ILE A 218 2.21 -6.41 7.30
N LEU A 219 2.49 -7.41 8.11
CA LEU A 219 3.52 -8.39 7.89
C LEU A 219 2.87 -9.75 7.63
N LEU A 220 2.95 -10.20 6.38
CA LEU A 220 2.48 -11.49 5.93
C LEU A 220 3.46 -12.59 6.37
N ALA A 221 3.03 -13.85 6.26
CA ALA A 221 3.87 -14.98 6.61
C ALA A 221 3.76 -16.14 5.61
N ASN A 222 2.66 -16.21 4.86
CA ASN A 222 2.29 -17.35 4.02
C ASN A 222 1.98 -16.92 2.58
N THR A 223 2.22 -17.81 1.62
CA THR A 223 2.03 -17.53 0.18
C THR A 223 0.56 -17.29 -0.21
N ALA A 224 -0.39 -17.77 0.59
CA ALA A 224 -1.83 -17.60 0.37
C ALA A 224 -2.45 -16.44 1.16
N ASP A 225 -1.66 -15.69 1.94
CA ASP A 225 -2.19 -14.57 2.71
C ASP A 225 -2.67 -13.43 1.80
N ILE A 226 -3.59 -12.60 2.29
CA ILE A 226 -3.97 -11.33 1.67
C ILE A 226 -3.83 -10.25 2.73
N GLY A 227 -3.03 -9.21 2.49
CA GLY A 227 -2.87 -8.10 3.41
C GLY A 227 -4.16 -7.31 3.55
N VAL A 228 -4.62 -6.71 2.46
CA VAL A 228 -5.89 -5.97 2.44
C VAL A 228 -6.73 -6.46 1.27
N ASP A 229 -7.93 -6.92 1.59
CA ASP A 229 -8.94 -7.31 0.63
C ASP A 229 -9.99 -6.22 0.51
N LEU A 230 -10.00 -5.57 -0.64
CA LEU A 230 -10.87 -4.46 -1.00
C LEU A 230 -12.08 -4.91 -1.83
N THR A 231 -12.47 -6.19 -1.70
CA THR A 231 -13.71 -6.69 -2.30
C THR A 231 -14.88 -5.81 -1.91
N SER A 232 -15.56 -5.22 -2.90
CA SER A 232 -16.71 -4.33 -2.69
C SER A 232 -16.43 -3.10 -1.79
N VAL A 233 -15.21 -2.56 -1.87
CA VAL A 233 -14.80 -1.34 -1.17
C VAL A 233 -14.69 -0.17 -2.14
N SER A 234 -15.25 0.96 -1.74
CA SER A 234 -15.24 2.19 -2.53
C SER A 234 -14.81 3.40 -1.72
N ARG A 235 -14.22 4.39 -2.39
CA ARG A 235 -13.76 5.66 -1.81
C ARG A 235 -12.87 5.50 -0.56
N LEU A 236 -12.16 4.37 -0.44
CA LEU A 236 -11.17 4.19 0.62
C LEU A 236 -9.96 5.09 0.38
N SER A 237 -9.38 5.61 1.46
CA SER A 237 -8.08 6.30 1.45
C SER A 237 -7.06 5.50 2.26
N MET A 238 -6.00 5.01 1.61
CA MET A 238 -4.87 4.36 2.27
C MET A 238 -3.64 5.27 2.19
N ARG A 239 -3.05 5.63 3.32
CA ARG A 239 -1.90 6.56 3.36
C ARG A 239 -0.78 6.03 4.22
N SER A 240 0.45 6.09 3.70
CA SER A 240 1.64 5.67 4.43
C SER A 240 1.55 4.23 4.95
N VAL A 241 0.76 3.33 4.37
CA VAL A 241 0.65 1.94 4.84
C VAL A 241 1.73 1.09 4.19
N ARG A 242 2.30 0.16 4.97
CA ARG A 242 3.27 -0.82 4.47
C ARG A 242 2.70 -2.23 4.50
N ILE A 243 2.88 -3.02 3.45
CA ILE A 243 2.52 -4.44 3.42
C ILE A 243 3.75 -5.23 2.96
N TRP A 244 4.13 -6.25 3.71
CA TRP A 244 5.42 -6.92 3.50
C TRP A 244 5.33 -8.44 3.62
N GLY A 245 6.03 -9.15 2.72
CA GLY A 245 6.06 -10.60 2.59
C GLY A 245 6.45 -11.36 3.86
N ASP A 246 7.59 -11.07 4.46
CA ASP A 246 8.00 -11.65 5.75
C ASP A 246 9.15 -10.86 6.41
N GLU A 247 9.57 -11.23 7.61
CA GLU A 247 10.70 -10.53 8.28
C GLU A 247 12.06 -10.78 7.64
N SER A 248 12.20 -11.88 6.88
CA SER A 248 13.46 -12.23 6.25
C SER A 248 13.85 -11.28 5.13
N GLN A 249 12.89 -10.48 4.63
CA GLN A 249 13.05 -9.54 3.53
C GLN A 249 13.41 -10.17 2.19
N VAL A 250 13.46 -11.50 2.12
CA VAL A 250 13.81 -12.25 0.90
C VAL A 250 12.61 -13.03 0.39
N ALA A 251 11.76 -13.51 1.31
CA ALA A 251 10.78 -14.49 0.94
C ALA A 251 9.47 -13.84 0.49
N VAL A 252 9.01 -14.26 -0.68
CA VAL A 252 7.79 -13.77 -1.30
C VAL A 252 6.56 -14.40 -0.63
N ARG A 253 5.57 -13.60 -0.20
CA ARG A 253 4.35 -14.08 0.48
C ARG A 253 3.09 -13.32 0.08
N GLY A 254 1.99 -14.05 -0.06
CA GLY A 254 0.63 -13.52 -0.16
C GLY A 254 0.39 -12.48 -1.26
N THR A 255 -0.75 -11.82 -1.14
CA THR A 255 -1.13 -10.65 -1.94
C THR A 255 -1.10 -9.42 -1.04
N GLY A 256 -0.52 -8.32 -1.51
CA GLY A 256 -0.50 -7.06 -0.75
C GLY A 256 -1.90 -6.48 -0.63
N VAL A 257 -2.43 -6.00 -1.77
CA VAL A 257 -3.79 -5.47 -1.90
C VAL A 257 -4.52 -6.22 -3.01
N LEU A 258 -5.72 -6.73 -2.70
CA LEU A 258 -6.62 -7.38 -3.64
C LEU A 258 -7.81 -6.45 -3.94
N PHE A 259 -8.10 -6.28 -5.23
CA PHE A 259 -9.32 -5.68 -5.75
C PHE A 259 -10.14 -6.77 -6.47
N ASP A 260 -11.33 -7.04 -5.97
CA ASP A 260 -12.26 -8.02 -6.55
C ASP A 260 -13.69 -7.45 -6.45
N ALA A 261 -14.30 -7.13 -7.58
CA ALA A 261 -15.67 -6.63 -7.64
C ALA A 261 -16.63 -7.64 -8.28
N SER A 262 -16.34 -8.94 -8.13
CA SER A 262 -17.18 -10.06 -8.59
C SER A 262 -18.66 -9.99 -8.17
N VAL A 263 -18.98 -9.22 -7.13
CA VAL A 263 -20.30 -9.17 -6.50
C VAL A 263 -20.83 -7.74 -6.26
N ALA A 264 -19.96 -6.74 -6.09
CA ALA A 264 -20.33 -5.32 -6.01
C ALA A 264 -19.13 -4.43 -6.35
N SER A 265 -19.39 -3.17 -6.73
CA SER A 265 -18.38 -2.27 -7.27
C SER A 265 -17.23 -1.98 -6.29
N CYS A 266 -15.99 -2.04 -6.79
CA CYS A 266 -14.79 -1.61 -6.10
C CYS A 266 -14.24 -0.36 -6.79
N TYR A 267 -14.54 0.84 -6.30
CA TYR A 267 -14.24 2.05 -7.05
C TYR A 267 -13.74 3.26 -6.28
N ALA A 268 -13.01 4.14 -6.98
CA ALA A 268 -12.55 5.43 -6.46
C ALA A 268 -11.67 5.33 -5.19
N ASN A 269 -10.98 4.21 -4.98
CA ASN A 269 -10.05 4.07 -3.88
C ASN A 269 -8.74 4.80 -4.21
N SER A 270 -8.15 5.46 -3.22
CA SER A 270 -6.93 6.28 -3.36
C SER A 270 -5.84 5.82 -2.40
N PHE A 271 -4.64 5.65 -2.93
CA PHE A 271 -3.47 5.16 -2.21
C PHE A 271 -2.35 6.20 -2.30
N PHE A 272 -1.79 6.59 -1.16
CA PHE A 272 -0.76 7.61 -1.07
C PHE A 272 0.44 7.06 -0.31
N ASP A 273 1.61 7.04 -0.93
CA ASP A 273 2.87 6.59 -0.32
C ASP A 273 2.78 5.18 0.31
N VAL A 274 2.05 4.29 -0.36
CA VAL A 274 1.89 2.90 0.05
C VAL A 274 3.11 2.08 -0.40
N ASP A 275 3.62 1.26 0.51
CA ASP A 275 4.83 0.46 0.30
C ASP A 275 4.51 -1.04 0.37
N ILE A 276 4.50 -1.73 -0.76
CA ILE A 276 4.17 -3.15 -0.85
C ILE A 276 5.39 -3.93 -1.31
N ARG A 277 5.80 -4.95 -0.55
CA ARG A 277 7.08 -5.62 -0.80
C ARG A 277 7.04 -7.11 -0.58
N ASN A 278 7.81 -7.83 -1.39
CA ASN A 278 8.01 -9.27 -1.24
C ASN A 278 6.68 -10.04 -1.28
N CYS A 279 5.74 -9.65 -2.16
CA CYS A 279 4.45 -10.32 -2.26
C CYS A 279 4.38 -11.24 -3.47
N VAL A 280 3.59 -12.32 -3.43
CA VAL A 280 3.32 -13.07 -4.67
C VAL A 280 2.69 -12.11 -5.67
N LYS A 281 1.68 -11.37 -5.24
CA LYS A 281 1.09 -10.26 -5.99
C LYS A 281 1.14 -8.99 -5.14
N GLY A 282 1.70 -7.90 -5.64
CA GLY A 282 1.76 -6.64 -4.91
C GLY A 282 0.36 -6.01 -4.81
N VAL A 283 -0.10 -5.50 -5.95
CA VAL A 283 -1.45 -5.01 -6.18
C VAL A 283 -2.10 -5.92 -7.22
N HIS A 284 -3.18 -6.59 -6.84
CA HIS A 284 -3.88 -7.55 -7.68
C HIS A 284 -5.29 -7.05 -7.99
N PHE A 285 -5.56 -6.82 -9.28
CA PHE A 285 -6.89 -6.58 -9.82
C PHE A 285 -7.42 -7.87 -10.43
N ARG A 286 -8.50 -8.38 -9.84
CA ARG A 286 -9.17 -9.60 -10.29
C ARG A 286 -10.20 -9.29 -11.37
N GLU A 287 -11.23 -8.55 -11.02
CA GLU A 287 -12.26 -8.09 -11.96
C GLU A 287 -12.99 -6.84 -11.43
N ALA A 288 -13.61 -6.09 -12.35
CA ALA A 288 -14.56 -4.98 -12.10
C ALA A 288 -14.11 -3.86 -11.14
N ALA A 289 -12.80 -3.60 -11.01
CA ALA A 289 -12.25 -2.64 -10.06
C ALA A 289 -11.94 -1.28 -10.70
N ASN A 290 -12.82 -0.31 -10.50
CA ASN A 290 -12.93 0.87 -11.36
C ASN A 290 -12.37 2.15 -10.73
N ALA A 291 -11.66 2.98 -11.48
CA ALA A 291 -11.18 4.29 -11.00
C ALA A 291 -10.35 4.23 -9.70
N ASN A 292 -9.47 3.24 -9.54
CA ASN A 292 -8.58 3.12 -8.39
C ASN A 292 -7.21 3.74 -8.68
N PHE A 293 -6.70 4.59 -7.77
CA PHE A 293 -5.54 5.44 -8.04
C PHE A 293 -4.44 5.34 -6.98
N PHE A 294 -3.21 5.15 -7.44
CA PHE A 294 -2.01 5.09 -6.62
C PHE A 294 -1.10 6.28 -6.88
N TYR A 295 -0.69 6.97 -5.83
CA TYR A 295 0.17 8.17 -5.86
C TYR A 295 1.41 7.95 -5.00
N GLY A 296 2.58 7.98 -5.63
CA GLY A 296 3.85 7.74 -4.95
C GLY A 296 3.97 6.32 -4.39
N GLY A 297 4.87 6.15 -3.42
CA GLY A 297 5.15 4.85 -2.84
C GLY A 297 5.89 3.89 -3.77
N GLN A 298 5.92 2.61 -3.40
CA GLN A 298 6.66 1.60 -4.15
C GLN A 298 6.04 0.22 -4.01
N ILE A 299 6.20 -0.59 -5.05
CA ILE A 299 5.79 -1.99 -5.11
C ILE A 299 7.00 -2.77 -5.58
N ILE A 300 7.67 -3.50 -4.68
CA ILE A 300 8.98 -4.08 -5.00
C ILE A 300 9.10 -5.55 -4.63
N ASN A 301 9.88 -6.27 -5.44
CA ASN A 301 10.24 -7.67 -5.23
C ASN A 301 9.03 -8.61 -5.11
N CYS A 302 7.93 -8.31 -5.81
CA CYS A 302 6.83 -9.24 -5.96
C CYS A 302 7.04 -10.16 -7.17
N THR A 303 6.35 -11.31 -7.21
CA THR A 303 6.28 -12.09 -8.47
C THR A 303 5.55 -11.29 -9.53
N ASP A 304 4.43 -10.66 -9.19
CA ASP A 304 3.83 -9.62 -10.02
C ASP A 304 3.57 -8.40 -9.13
N ASN A 305 4.23 -7.27 -9.42
CA ASN A 305 4.06 -6.06 -8.62
C ASN A 305 2.66 -5.48 -8.83
N ILE A 306 2.34 -5.10 -10.06
CA ILE A 306 1.00 -4.64 -10.46
C ILE A 306 0.45 -5.70 -11.41
N TYR A 307 -0.56 -6.42 -10.96
CA TYR A 307 -1.14 -7.55 -11.68
C TYR A 307 -2.62 -7.33 -11.96
N GLN A 308 -2.99 -7.42 -13.23
CA GLN A 308 -4.36 -7.49 -13.68
C GLN A 308 -4.58 -8.82 -14.39
N GLU A 309 -5.49 -9.65 -13.87
CA GLU A 309 -5.78 -10.97 -14.42
C GLU A 309 -6.98 -10.97 -15.38
N GLY A 310 -7.07 -11.97 -16.25
CA GLY A 310 -8.16 -12.11 -17.23
C GLY A 310 -9.55 -11.93 -16.60
N VAL A 311 -10.38 -11.08 -17.22
CA VAL A 311 -11.75 -10.80 -16.74
C VAL A 311 -12.71 -11.94 -17.10
N THR A 312 -13.56 -12.34 -16.16
CA THR A 312 -14.60 -13.37 -16.38
C THR A 312 -16.01 -12.81 -16.50
N ALA A 313 -16.30 -11.60 -15.99
CA ALA A 313 -17.64 -11.02 -16.01
C ALA A 313 -17.70 -9.50 -16.32
N GLU A 314 -16.90 -8.67 -15.64
CA GLU A 314 -16.93 -7.20 -15.79
C GLU A 314 -15.52 -6.59 -15.81
N ARG A 315 -15.33 -5.59 -16.68
CA ARG A 315 -14.00 -5.01 -17.03
C ARG A 315 -13.48 -4.08 -15.95
N THR A 316 -12.16 -3.99 -15.82
CA THR A 316 -11.48 -3.09 -14.87
C THR A 316 -11.14 -1.78 -15.59
N ASP A 317 -11.74 -0.66 -15.17
CA ASP A 317 -11.64 0.61 -15.89
C ASP A 317 -10.93 1.73 -15.12
N ASN A 318 -10.37 2.67 -15.88
CA ASN A 318 -9.91 3.99 -15.43
C ASN A 318 -8.98 4.01 -14.19
N CYS A 319 -8.25 2.92 -13.94
CA CYS A 319 -7.26 2.86 -12.87
C CYS A 319 -5.99 3.61 -13.23
N GLY A 320 -5.26 4.10 -12.23
CA GLY A 320 -4.00 4.77 -12.50
C GLY A 320 -2.95 4.70 -11.41
N PHE A 321 -1.70 4.87 -11.85
CA PHE A 321 -0.50 4.86 -11.02
C PHE A 321 0.35 6.07 -11.38
N PHE A 322 0.72 6.86 -10.39
CA PHE A 322 1.38 8.15 -10.55
C PHE A 322 2.62 8.24 -9.67
N GLY A 323 3.81 8.34 -10.26
CA GLY A 323 5.06 8.44 -9.49
C GLY A 323 5.42 7.18 -8.70
N VAL A 324 4.86 6.03 -9.08
CA VAL A 324 5.06 4.76 -8.36
C VAL A 324 6.36 4.10 -8.84
N ARG A 325 7.20 3.66 -7.90
CA ARG A 325 8.33 2.77 -8.22
C ARG A 325 7.88 1.31 -8.17
N SER A 326 7.93 0.62 -9.31
CA SER A 326 7.66 -0.80 -9.43
C SER A 326 8.93 -1.55 -9.83
N GLU A 327 9.48 -2.37 -8.93
CA GLU A 327 10.78 -3.03 -9.12
C GLU A 327 10.63 -4.54 -8.95
N ALA A 328 10.80 -5.34 -10.01
CA ALA A 328 10.60 -6.78 -9.98
C ALA A 328 11.94 -7.54 -10.07
N THR A 329 12.25 -8.39 -9.10
CA THR A 329 13.46 -9.21 -9.18
C THR A 329 13.20 -10.52 -9.92
N ALA A 330 12.11 -11.24 -9.63
CA ALA A 330 11.87 -12.60 -10.15
C ALA A 330 10.58 -12.75 -10.99
N GLY A 331 9.84 -11.66 -11.24
CA GLY A 331 8.68 -11.70 -12.12
C GLY A 331 8.41 -10.36 -12.81
N ASN A 332 7.20 -9.82 -12.77
CA ASN A 332 6.83 -8.69 -13.63
C ASN A 332 6.55 -7.40 -12.84
N ALA A 333 7.09 -6.26 -13.28
CA ALA A 333 6.84 -4.98 -12.61
C ALA A 333 5.46 -4.39 -12.98
N LEU A 334 4.99 -4.66 -14.20
CA LEU A 334 3.59 -4.50 -14.60
C LEU A 334 3.19 -5.74 -15.42
N ASN A 335 2.07 -6.36 -15.08
CA ASN A 335 1.55 -7.51 -15.81
C ASN A 335 0.04 -7.40 -15.98
N ILE A 336 -0.39 -7.13 -17.22
CA ILE A 336 -1.79 -7.04 -17.61
C ILE A 336 -2.09 -8.18 -18.57
N THR A 337 -2.97 -9.08 -18.15
CA THR A 337 -3.33 -10.29 -18.89
C THR A 337 -4.81 -10.36 -19.26
N GLY A 338 -5.62 -9.40 -18.81
CA GLY A 338 -7.02 -9.23 -19.16
C GLY A 338 -7.32 -7.90 -19.86
N ASP A 339 -8.60 -7.72 -20.22
CA ASP A 339 -9.07 -6.47 -20.83
C ASP A 339 -9.13 -5.35 -19.79
N VAL A 340 -8.38 -4.28 -20.06
CA VAL A 340 -8.39 -3.04 -19.27
C VAL A 340 -8.88 -1.87 -20.13
N TRP A 341 -9.63 -0.96 -19.50
CA TRP A 341 -10.17 0.23 -20.17
C TRP A 341 -9.50 1.49 -19.61
N GLY A 342 -8.72 2.19 -20.45
CA GLY A 342 -8.29 3.57 -20.15
C GLY A 342 -7.42 3.71 -18.90
N TRP A 343 -6.61 2.68 -18.61
CA TRP A 343 -5.66 2.76 -17.50
C TRP A 343 -4.56 3.79 -17.78
N MET A 344 -4.04 4.42 -16.73
CA MET A 344 -3.01 5.45 -16.85
C MET A 344 -1.83 5.22 -15.88
N PHE A 345 -0.64 5.14 -16.44
CA PHE A 345 0.62 5.14 -15.71
C PHE A 345 1.36 6.43 -16.04
N SER A 346 1.73 7.23 -15.04
CA SER A 346 2.38 8.51 -15.24
C SER A 346 3.55 8.73 -14.30
N GLY A 347 4.73 9.02 -14.83
CA GLY A 347 5.92 9.29 -14.02
C GLY A 347 6.41 8.10 -13.18
N CYS A 348 5.98 6.88 -13.51
CA CYS A 348 6.36 5.66 -12.79
C CYS A 348 7.75 5.17 -13.20
N ARG A 349 8.38 4.38 -12.34
CA ARG A 349 9.64 3.68 -12.66
C ARG A 349 9.40 2.18 -12.64
N PHE A 350 9.52 1.51 -13.78
CA PHE A 350 9.40 0.06 -13.92
C PHE A 350 10.78 -0.57 -14.07
N GLU A 351 11.14 -1.49 -13.18
CA GLU A 351 12.45 -2.16 -13.20
C GLU A 351 12.31 -3.68 -13.20
N ALA A 352 13.17 -4.39 -13.93
CA ALA A 352 13.27 -5.85 -13.86
C ALA A 352 14.72 -6.36 -13.94
N TYR A 353 15.12 -7.32 -13.08
CA TYR A 353 16.55 -7.68 -12.94
C TYR A 353 16.95 -9.11 -13.32
N ASN A 354 16.05 -10.10 -13.33
CA ASN A 354 16.44 -11.49 -13.59
C ASN A 354 15.91 -12.00 -14.93
N SER A 355 16.65 -12.96 -15.51
CA SER A 355 16.22 -13.68 -16.71
C SER A 355 14.81 -14.24 -16.56
N GLY A 356 13.93 -13.91 -17.50
CA GLY A 356 12.51 -14.30 -17.49
C GLY A 356 11.56 -13.20 -17.01
N SER A 357 12.01 -12.28 -16.17
CA SER A 357 11.25 -11.13 -15.68
C SER A 357 10.93 -10.12 -16.79
N LYS A 358 9.84 -9.36 -16.61
CA LYS A 358 9.40 -8.30 -17.52
C LYS A 358 9.22 -6.99 -16.75
N ALA A 359 9.77 -5.88 -17.23
CA ALA A 359 9.43 -4.60 -16.61
C ALA A 359 7.98 -4.22 -16.93
N ILE A 360 7.56 -4.39 -18.19
CA ILE A 360 6.14 -4.25 -18.58
C ILE A 360 5.73 -5.46 -19.41
N ARG A 361 4.61 -6.09 -19.03
CA ARG A 361 3.97 -7.16 -19.79
C ARG A 361 2.49 -6.83 -19.99
N ILE A 362 2.03 -6.77 -21.23
CA ILE A 362 0.61 -6.59 -21.58
C ILE A 362 0.27 -7.57 -22.71
N THR A 363 -0.43 -8.67 -22.39
CA THR A 363 -0.67 -9.77 -23.33
C THR A 363 -2.11 -9.91 -23.78
N ALA A 364 -3.01 -9.06 -23.30
CA ALA A 364 -4.41 -9.02 -23.69
C ALA A 364 -4.90 -7.59 -23.78
N GLY A 365 -6.02 -7.39 -24.49
CA GLY A 365 -6.69 -6.12 -24.58
C GLY A 365 -7.69 -6.08 -25.73
N ASP A 366 -8.74 -5.29 -25.56
CA ASP A 366 -9.76 -5.10 -26.59
C ASP A 366 -9.42 -3.86 -27.43
N PRO A 367 -9.21 -3.98 -28.76
CA PRO A 367 -8.81 -2.87 -29.61
C PRO A 367 -9.90 -1.80 -29.75
N THR A 368 -11.15 -2.13 -29.41
CA THR A 368 -12.26 -1.18 -29.41
C THR A 368 -12.24 -0.25 -28.20
N LEU A 369 -11.50 -0.61 -27.14
CA LEU A 369 -11.45 0.14 -25.90
C LEU A 369 -10.40 1.26 -25.92
N PRO A 370 -10.58 2.30 -25.10
CA PRO A 370 -9.54 3.30 -24.86
C PRO A 370 -8.24 2.66 -24.40
N PRO A 371 -7.10 3.14 -24.93
CA PRO A 371 -5.81 2.49 -24.71
C PRO A 371 -5.38 2.59 -23.24
N THR A 372 -4.54 1.64 -22.83
CA THR A 372 -3.70 1.85 -21.65
C THR A 372 -2.63 2.89 -22.00
N VAL A 373 -2.53 3.94 -21.19
CA VAL A 373 -1.57 5.03 -21.35
C VAL A 373 -0.41 4.85 -20.40
N ILE A 374 0.81 4.86 -20.93
CA ILE A 374 2.04 4.85 -20.14
C ILE A 374 2.85 6.08 -20.54
N ALA A 375 2.83 7.12 -19.72
CA ALA A 375 3.38 8.43 -20.03
C ALA A 375 4.43 8.87 -19.00
N GLY A 376 5.54 9.45 -19.43
CA GLY A 376 6.54 9.97 -18.50
C GLY A 376 7.25 8.90 -17.64
N CYS A 377 7.07 7.61 -17.94
CA CYS A 377 7.61 6.52 -17.14
C CYS A 377 9.03 6.16 -17.57
N THR A 378 9.86 5.77 -16.61
CA THR A 378 11.19 5.17 -16.84
C THR A 378 11.05 3.65 -16.82
N VAL A 379 11.71 2.98 -17.76
CA VAL A 379 11.84 1.52 -17.79
C VAL A 379 13.32 1.18 -17.72
N ALA A 380 13.70 0.25 -16.83
CA ALA A 380 15.08 -0.19 -16.66
C ALA A 380 15.14 -1.71 -16.50
N VAL A 381 16.04 -2.38 -17.22
CA VAL A 381 16.24 -3.82 -17.05
C VAL A 381 17.70 -4.19 -16.94
N SER A 382 17.97 -5.30 -16.27
CA SER A 382 19.29 -5.93 -16.26
C SER A 382 19.18 -7.46 -16.10
N GLY A 383 20.32 -8.15 -16.05
CA GLY A 383 20.41 -9.59 -15.74
C GLY A 383 19.56 -10.53 -16.62
N GLY A 384 19.29 -10.13 -17.88
CA GLY A 384 18.54 -10.92 -18.85
C GLY A 384 17.01 -10.74 -18.80
N ALA A 385 16.51 -9.77 -18.02
CA ALA A 385 15.10 -9.38 -18.06
C ALA A 385 14.72 -8.72 -19.39
N THR A 386 13.43 -8.71 -19.72
CA THR A 386 12.88 -8.04 -20.91
C THR A 386 12.27 -6.70 -20.51
N ASP A 387 12.56 -5.65 -21.26
CA ASP A 387 11.98 -4.32 -21.05
C ASP A 387 10.45 -4.36 -21.16
N ILE A 388 9.96 -4.70 -22.35
CA ILE A 388 8.52 -4.67 -22.67
C ILE A 388 8.15 -5.93 -23.45
N ASP A 389 7.13 -6.64 -22.97
CA ASP A 389 6.53 -7.80 -23.61
C ASP A 389 5.05 -7.53 -23.92
N PHE A 390 4.75 -7.33 -25.21
CA PHE A 390 3.40 -7.22 -25.74
C PHE A 390 3.00 -8.43 -26.58
N SER A 391 3.63 -9.58 -26.34
CA SER A 391 3.27 -10.81 -27.06
C SER A 391 1.80 -11.16 -26.84
N GLY A 392 1.06 -11.35 -27.94
CA GLY A 392 -0.38 -11.65 -27.89
C GLY A 392 -1.30 -10.45 -27.68
N LEU A 393 -0.78 -9.22 -27.64
CA LEU A 393 -1.60 -8.02 -27.51
C LEU A 393 -2.59 -7.90 -28.69
N THR A 394 -3.88 -7.99 -28.37
CA THR A 394 -4.99 -7.72 -29.30
C THR A 394 -5.51 -6.28 -29.20
N GLY A 395 -5.12 -5.54 -28.15
CA GLY A 395 -5.64 -4.20 -27.81
C GLY A 395 -4.69 -3.03 -28.12
N ARG A 396 -5.06 -1.82 -27.68
CA ARG A 396 -4.29 -0.58 -27.91
C ARG A 396 -3.50 -0.16 -26.67
N VAL A 397 -2.22 0.15 -26.83
CA VAL A 397 -1.35 0.77 -25.81
C VAL A 397 -0.78 2.06 -26.38
N LEU A 398 -0.88 3.15 -25.63
CA LEU A 398 -0.26 4.44 -25.94
C LEU A 398 0.92 4.67 -25.01
N TYR A 399 2.13 4.56 -25.55
CA TYR A 399 3.37 4.75 -24.80
C TYR A 399 4.02 6.11 -25.16
N LEU A 400 4.22 6.95 -24.14
CA LEU A 400 4.80 8.30 -24.22
C LEU A 400 5.95 8.42 -23.19
N GLY A 401 7.02 7.64 -23.35
CA GLY A 401 8.16 7.60 -22.41
C GLY A 401 9.02 8.87 -22.43
N GLN A 402 9.71 9.17 -21.32
CA GLN A 402 10.54 10.38 -21.17
C GLN A 402 12.06 10.12 -21.13
N ASP A 403 12.52 8.97 -20.64
CA ASP A 403 13.94 8.60 -20.60
C ASP A 403 14.09 7.07 -20.43
N ALA A 404 14.88 6.43 -21.30
CA ALA A 404 15.28 5.03 -21.20
C ALA A 404 16.81 4.96 -21.28
N SER A 405 17.45 4.71 -20.14
CA SER A 405 18.91 4.81 -20.03
C SER A 405 19.65 3.52 -20.40
N GLU A 406 19.00 2.36 -20.46
CA GLU A 406 19.64 1.07 -20.78
C GLU A 406 18.62 0.17 -21.52
N TYR A 407 18.93 -0.27 -22.75
CA TYR A 407 18.01 -1.01 -23.66
C TYR A 407 18.51 -2.43 -23.94
N THR A 408 17.67 -3.48 -23.82
CA THR A 408 17.80 -4.71 -24.64
C THR A 408 16.48 -5.51 -24.81
N ALA A 409 16.20 -5.86 -26.07
CA ALA A 409 15.24 -6.85 -26.60
C ALA A 409 13.74 -6.67 -26.29
N THR A 410 13.01 -5.99 -27.19
CA THR A 410 11.58 -6.22 -27.40
C THR A 410 11.37 -7.52 -28.18
N THR A 411 10.54 -8.44 -27.67
CA THR A 411 10.15 -9.68 -28.37
C THR A 411 8.64 -9.73 -28.58
N GLY A 412 8.16 -10.07 -29.78
CA GLY A 412 6.73 -10.29 -30.10
C GLY A 412 6.18 -9.46 -31.26
N THR A 413 5.11 -9.94 -31.88
CA THR A 413 4.34 -9.24 -32.94
C THR A 413 3.08 -8.61 -32.34
N GLY A 414 3.01 -7.28 -32.24
CA GLY A 414 1.85 -6.52 -31.78
C GLY A 414 1.78 -5.15 -32.50
N ALA A 415 0.58 -4.57 -32.62
CA ALA A 415 0.40 -3.24 -33.21
C ALA A 415 0.71 -2.16 -32.16
N TYR A 416 1.64 -1.25 -32.49
CA TYR A 416 2.05 -0.15 -31.64
C TYR A 416 1.39 1.13 -32.14
N HIS A 417 0.52 1.75 -31.34
CA HIS A 417 0.01 3.09 -31.64
C HIS A 417 0.90 4.12 -30.95
N LEU A 418 1.84 4.66 -31.72
CA LEU A 418 2.62 5.82 -31.30
C LEU A 418 1.70 7.05 -31.42
N GLY A 419 1.46 7.72 -30.30
CA GLY A 419 0.97 9.11 -30.34
C GLY A 419 2.03 10.02 -30.97
N LEU A 420 1.85 11.35 -30.89
CA LEU A 420 2.77 12.37 -31.42
C LEU A 420 4.15 12.41 -30.69
N GLY A 421 4.81 11.27 -30.54
CA GLY A 421 6.08 11.06 -29.85
C GLY A 421 6.98 10.10 -30.62
N THR A 422 8.28 10.18 -30.33
CA THR A 422 9.31 9.36 -30.98
C THR A 422 9.44 8.00 -30.26
N LEU A 423 9.30 6.89 -30.98
CA LEU A 423 9.70 5.56 -30.48
C LEU A 423 11.20 5.36 -30.75
N TYR A 424 11.98 5.24 -29.69
CA TYR A 424 13.39 4.86 -29.79
C TYR A 424 13.51 3.33 -29.76
N VAL A 425 14.00 2.73 -30.86
CA VAL A 425 14.24 1.28 -30.97
C VAL A 425 15.75 1.03 -31.08
N GLY A 426 16.34 0.46 -30.01
CA GLY A 426 17.63 -0.27 -30.02
C GLY A 426 18.95 0.51 -29.86
N ASN A 427 19.98 -0.21 -29.37
CA ASN A 427 21.43 0.03 -29.52
C ASN A 427 22.04 -1.24 -30.20
N PRO A 428 23.10 -1.16 -31.02
CA PRO A 428 23.41 -2.10 -32.12
C PRO A 428 24.16 -3.39 -31.72
N LEU A 429 24.07 -3.86 -30.47
CA LEU A 429 24.95 -4.94 -29.97
C LEU A 429 24.30 -6.31 -29.75
N ALA A 430 23.02 -6.52 -30.08
CA ALA A 430 22.45 -7.86 -30.16
C ALA A 430 21.43 -7.95 -31.31
N ALA A 431 21.64 -8.92 -32.19
CA ALA A 431 20.74 -9.21 -33.30
C ALA A 431 19.43 -9.81 -32.76
N GLY A 432 18.31 -9.10 -32.98
CA GLY A 432 16.96 -9.59 -32.73
C GLY A 432 15.98 -8.87 -33.64
N ASP A 433 15.09 -9.61 -34.29
CA ASP A 433 14.07 -9.07 -35.19
C ASP A 433 12.93 -8.45 -34.37
N ALA A 434 12.67 -7.15 -34.55
CA ALA A 434 11.50 -6.46 -33.99
C ALA A 434 10.61 -5.94 -35.13
N THR A 435 9.36 -6.41 -35.19
CA THR A 435 8.35 -5.90 -36.13
C THR A 435 7.61 -4.75 -35.45
N VAL A 436 7.82 -3.52 -35.94
CA VAL A 436 7.05 -2.34 -35.50
C VAL A 436 5.93 -2.08 -36.51
N THR A 437 4.70 -2.38 -36.14
CA THR A 437 3.51 -1.96 -36.90
C THR A 437 3.02 -0.63 -36.33
N ALA A 438 3.21 0.46 -37.09
CA ALA A 438 2.68 1.78 -36.74
C ALA A 438 1.43 2.05 -37.57
N GLU A 439 0.27 2.11 -36.90
CA GLU A 439 -1.00 2.49 -37.52
C GLU A 439 -1.38 3.91 -37.10
N SER A 440 -1.39 4.82 -38.07
CA SER A 440 -1.92 6.18 -37.90
C SER A 440 -3.44 6.15 -37.87
N SER A 441 -4.05 6.76 -36.85
CA SER A 441 -5.50 7.00 -36.78
C SER A 441 -5.96 8.20 -37.63
N SER A 442 -5.04 8.91 -38.29
CA SER A 442 -5.35 10.02 -39.19
C SER A 442 -4.81 9.73 -40.59
N THR A 443 -5.49 10.20 -41.63
CA THR A 443 -5.13 9.94 -43.03
C THR A 443 -3.75 10.49 -43.44
N ASN A 444 -3.06 11.25 -42.58
CA ASN A 444 -1.85 12.01 -42.90
C ASN A 444 -0.74 11.97 -41.80
N ALA A 445 -0.67 10.98 -40.90
CA ALA A 445 0.50 10.94 -40.00
C ALA A 445 1.71 10.31 -40.71
N ASP A 446 2.77 11.10 -40.86
CA ASP A 446 4.07 10.64 -41.33
C ASP A 446 4.68 9.67 -40.29
N LEU A 447 4.97 8.43 -40.70
CA LEU A 447 5.80 7.52 -39.91
C LEU A 447 7.27 7.91 -40.09
N ALA A 448 7.81 8.68 -39.15
CA ALA A 448 9.23 9.05 -39.14
C ALA A 448 10.06 7.99 -38.38
N LEU A 449 10.82 7.16 -39.11
CA LEU A 449 11.84 6.29 -38.52
C LEU A 449 13.18 7.03 -38.47
N VAL A 450 13.54 7.59 -37.30
CA VAL A 450 14.81 8.33 -37.12
C VAL A 450 15.85 7.41 -36.46
N PRO A 451 16.84 6.87 -37.19
CA PRO A 451 17.91 6.08 -36.59
C PRO A 451 18.81 6.96 -35.71
N LYS A 452 19.15 6.46 -34.53
CA LYS A 452 20.17 7.06 -33.64
C LYS A 452 21.52 6.32 -33.79
N GLY A 453 21.96 6.07 -35.04
CA GLY A 453 23.15 5.28 -35.40
C GLY A 453 23.41 5.22 -36.91
N THR A 454 24.37 4.42 -37.37
CA THR A 454 24.86 4.37 -38.78
C THR A 454 23.90 3.74 -39.81
N GLY A 455 22.59 3.85 -39.62
CA GLY A 455 21.58 3.50 -40.61
C GLY A 455 20.49 2.56 -40.09
N VAL A 456 19.26 2.74 -40.60
CA VAL A 456 18.20 1.73 -40.52
C VAL A 456 18.46 0.71 -41.64
N VAL A 457 18.76 -0.54 -41.30
CA VAL A 457 18.76 -1.65 -42.26
C VAL A 457 17.39 -2.31 -42.20
N SER A 458 16.49 -1.97 -43.13
CA SER A 458 15.22 -2.69 -43.32
C SER A 458 15.46 -3.81 -44.33
N SER A 459 15.56 -5.06 -43.88
CA SER A 459 15.72 -6.23 -44.76
C SER A 459 14.42 -6.66 -45.44
N THR A 460 13.27 -6.20 -44.92
CA THR A 460 11.93 -6.54 -45.43
C THR A 460 10.94 -5.45 -45.04
N THR A 461 10.71 -4.46 -45.91
CA THR A 461 9.58 -3.53 -45.77
C THR A 461 8.45 -4.01 -46.68
N GLY A 462 7.34 -4.46 -46.09
CA GLY A 462 6.17 -4.92 -46.85
C GLY A 462 4.96 -4.03 -46.60
N PHE A 463 4.49 -3.32 -47.64
CA PHE A 463 3.20 -2.64 -47.63
C PHE A 463 2.13 -3.62 -48.14
N ARG A 464 1.23 -4.11 -47.28
CA ARG A 464 0.12 -5.00 -47.70
C ARG A 464 -1.19 -4.22 -47.79
N GLY A 465 -1.91 -4.39 -48.90
CA GLY A 465 -3.30 -3.93 -49.04
C GLY A 465 -3.52 -2.44 -49.37
N ASN A 466 -2.47 -1.62 -49.47
CA ASN A 466 -2.59 -0.20 -49.82
C ASN A 466 -1.77 0.14 -51.06
N SER A 467 -2.33 0.97 -51.94
CA SER A 467 -1.60 1.64 -53.02
C SER A 467 -0.60 2.63 -52.40
N ILE A 468 0.68 2.56 -52.79
CA ILE A 468 1.62 3.64 -52.49
C ILE A 468 1.20 4.84 -53.35
N THR A 469 0.53 5.82 -52.74
CA THR A 469 0.12 7.05 -53.43
C THR A 469 1.23 8.07 -53.32
N LEU A 470 1.97 8.26 -54.42
CA LEU A 470 3.08 9.20 -54.50
C LEU A 470 2.52 10.62 -54.72
N ALA A 471 2.43 11.42 -53.66
CA ALA A 471 1.85 12.77 -53.72
C ALA A 471 2.87 13.87 -54.09
N SER A 472 4.18 13.58 -54.01
CA SER A 472 5.26 14.54 -54.21
C SER A 472 6.33 14.05 -55.19
N ALA A 473 7.11 14.99 -55.72
CA ALA A 473 8.26 14.69 -56.57
C ALA A 473 9.32 13.90 -55.80
N THR A 474 10.11 13.08 -56.51
CA THR A 474 11.12 12.23 -55.89
C THR A 474 12.15 13.07 -55.13
N PRO A 475 12.39 12.83 -53.83
CA PRO A 475 13.37 13.58 -53.06
C PRO A 475 14.77 13.46 -53.66
N THR A 476 15.58 14.52 -53.53
CA THR A 476 17.00 14.46 -53.86
C THR A 476 17.72 13.68 -52.76
N GLY A 477 17.91 12.38 -52.96
CA GLY A 477 18.73 11.55 -52.08
C GLY A 477 20.23 11.87 -52.22
N THR A 478 20.98 11.57 -51.16
CA THR A 478 22.45 11.53 -51.18
C THR A 478 22.91 10.15 -50.71
N GLY A 479 23.71 9.46 -51.52
CA GLY A 479 24.20 8.10 -51.22
C GLY A 479 23.25 7.01 -51.73
N ALA A 480 23.47 5.75 -51.31
CA ALA A 480 22.71 4.57 -51.75
C ALA A 480 21.27 4.55 -51.20
N GLN A 481 20.45 5.50 -51.65
CA GLN A 481 19.06 5.69 -51.26
C GLN A 481 18.13 5.39 -52.45
N ILE A 482 16.96 4.80 -52.18
CA ILE A 482 15.90 4.60 -53.18
C ILE A 482 14.89 5.74 -53.00
N GLY A 483 14.76 6.59 -54.02
CA GLY A 483 13.77 7.67 -54.05
C GLY A 483 12.54 7.26 -54.85
N VAL A 484 11.37 7.27 -54.22
CA VAL A 484 10.09 6.98 -54.90
C VAL A 484 9.21 8.23 -54.88
N GLY A 485 8.80 8.72 -56.05
CA GLY A 485 7.99 9.94 -56.19
C GLY A 485 7.29 10.02 -57.54
N ASN A 486 6.37 10.98 -57.72
CA ASN A 486 5.48 11.07 -58.89
C ASN A 486 6.06 11.85 -60.08
N THR A 487 7.39 11.93 -60.17
CA THR A 487 8.05 12.76 -61.20
C THR A 487 7.87 12.15 -62.59
N VAL A 488 7.14 12.85 -63.47
CA VAL A 488 6.93 12.47 -64.88
C VAL A 488 7.96 13.20 -65.76
N ARG A 489 8.63 12.47 -66.65
CA ARG A 489 9.56 13.04 -67.65
C ARG A 489 9.44 12.34 -69.00
N THR A 490 9.72 13.07 -70.08
CA THR A 490 9.57 12.62 -71.48
C THR A 490 10.84 12.00 -72.08
N THR A 491 11.94 11.90 -71.32
CA THR A 491 13.24 11.37 -71.78
C THR A 491 13.90 10.51 -70.70
N VAL A 492 14.60 9.44 -71.11
CA VAL A 492 15.37 8.58 -70.19
C VAL A 492 16.84 9.01 -70.20
N GLY A 493 17.38 9.28 -69.02
CA GLY A 493 18.83 9.28 -68.80
C GLY A 493 19.47 10.67 -68.73
N GLY A 494 19.81 11.09 -67.51
CA GLY A 494 20.88 12.06 -67.29
C GLY A 494 22.29 11.48 -67.52
N ALA A 495 22.45 10.20 -67.88
CA ALA A 495 23.76 9.52 -67.91
C ALA A 495 23.90 8.39 -68.97
N GLY A 496 23.50 8.64 -70.22
CA GLY A 496 24.04 7.91 -71.39
C GLY A 496 23.05 7.12 -72.25
N GLY A 497 23.07 7.41 -73.56
CA GLY A 497 22.52 6.58 -74.65
C GLY A 497 21.01 6.72 -74.88
N GLY A 498 20.60 7.74 -75.65
CA GLY A 498 19.22 7.98 -76.05
C GLY A 498 18.65 6.92 -77.00
N SER A 499 18.26 5.78 -76.47
CA SER A 499 17.39 4.82 -77.15
C SER A 499 15.93 5.15 -76.84
N ALA A 500 15.08 5.19 -77.86
CA ALA A 500 13.65 5.42 -77.69
C ALA A 500 13.02 4.33 -76.82
N LEU A 501 12.18 4.72 -75.87
CA LEU A 501 11.38 3.76 -75.11
C LEU A 501 10.28 3.16 -75.99
N PRO A 502 9.83 1.92 -75.70
CA PRO A 502 8.78 1.25 -76.49
C PRO A 502 7.42 1.97 -76.46
N ALA A 503 7.18 2.82 -75.45
CA ALA A 503 5.98 3.63 -75.27
C ALA A 503 6.26 4.83 -74.34
N THR A 504 5.25 5.66 -74.06
CA THR A 504 5.34 6.67 -73.00
C THR A 504 5.12 5.97 -71.65
N PRO A 505 6.11 5.99 -70.72
CA PRO A 505 5.96 5.36 -69.41
C PRO A 505 4.99 6.13 -68.52
N ARG A 506 4.35 5.42 -67.59
CA ARG A 506 3.47 6.01 -66.56
C ARG A 506 4.25 6.76 -65.50
N GLY A 507 5.51 6.39 -65.29
CA GLY A 507 6.42 7.03 -64.35
C GLY A 507 7.76 6.31 -64.32
N TYR A 508 8.59 6.70 -63.35
CA TYR A 508 9.94 6.16 -63.17
C TYR A 508 10.20 5.83 -61.71
N LEU A 509 10.94 4.75 -61.48
CA LEU A 509 11.64 4.51 -60.23
C LEU A 509 13.05 5.12 -60.33
N GLU A 510 13.45 5.97 -59.38
CA GLU A 510 14.81 6.53 -59.31
C GLU A 510 15.59 5.84 -58.18
N ILE A 511 16.76 5.29 -58.52
CA ILE A 511 17.65 4.59 -57.60
C ILE A 511 19.00 5.30 -57.67
N ASP A 512 19.51 5.81 -56.55
CA ASP A 512 20.90 6.29 -56.51
C ASP A 512 21.83 5.11 -56.18
N ILE A 513 22.72 4.77 -57.11
CA ILE A 513 23.75 3.74 -56.93
C ILE A 513 25.11 4.43 -56.95
N GLY A 514 25.69 4.64 -55.76
CA GLY A 514 27.03 5.22 -55.63
C GLY A 514 27.16 6.67 -56.11
N GLY A 515 26.13 7.50 -55.91
CA GLY A 515 26.07 8.89 -56.38
C GLY A 515 25.61 9.03 -57.83
N THR A 516 25.30 7.90 -58.50
CA THR A 516 24.78 7.87 -59.87
C THR A 516 23.31 7.52 -59.86
N LYS A 517 22.48 8.47 -60.27
CA LYS A 517 21.03 8.27 -60.44
C LYS A 517 20.74 7.31 -61.60
N ARG A 518 20.16 6.16 -61.28
CA ARG A 518 19.58 5.19 -62.22
C ARG A 518 18.08 5.37 -62.25
N GLN A 519 17.49 5.29 -63.44
CA GLN A 519 16.07 5.51 -63.65
C GLN A 519 15.48 4.29 -64.37
N ILE A 520 14.40 3.73 -63.84
CA ILE A 520 13.72 2.56 -64.39
C ILE A 520 12.27 2.97 -64.75
N PRO A 521 11.90 3.06 -66.03
CA PRO A 521 10.54 3.37 -66.44
C PRO A 521 9.59 2.20 -66.12
N TYR A 522 8.37 2.49 -65.70
CA TYR A 522 7.29 1.50 -65.63
C TYR A 522 6.11 1.90 -66.52
N PHE A 523 5.48 0.88 -67.12
CA PHE A 523 4.40 1.01 -68.09
C PHE A 523 3.14 0.33 -67.54
N ASP A 524 1.98 0.75 -68.00
CA ASP A 524 0.76 -0.03 -67.78
C ASP A 524 0.92 -1.36 -68.52
N VAL A 525 0.61 -2.47 -67.84
CA VAL A 525 0.55 -3.78 -68.48
C VAL A 525 -0.76 -3.81 -69.29
N PRO A 526 -0.76 -4.23 -70.57
CA PRO A 526 -1.97 -4.26 -71.41
C PRO A 526 -3.14 -5.03 -70.81
#